data_AF-A0A194XW65-F1
#
_entry.id   AF-A0A194XW65-F1
#
_cell.length_a   1.000
_cell.length_b   1.000
_cell.length_c   1.000
_cell.angle_alpha   90.00
_cell.angle_beta   90.00
_cell.angle_gamma   90.00
#
_symmetry.space_group_name_H-M   'P 1'
#
loop_
_entity.id
_entity.type
_entity.pdbx_description
1 polymer ?
#
loop_
_entity_poly.entity_id
_entity_poly.type
_entity_poly.pdbx_seq_one_letter_code
_entity_poly.pdbx_strand_id
1 'polypeptide(L)'
;MVAHIPLFYRIVFLYIDPLICLSGIYLMFFDHQTFVVNGTPSSLSASLSKVDPLAAHLIMNIGLYSICIFSLQVLLLHQFKDAPNGLNVKLWRILMFSILLIDVGLIYGGYSVNPKAFLDFGAWTTGDWGNNGILAALVVIRSAFILGIGGVGKNT
;
A
#
# COMPACT_ATOMS: atom_id res chain seq x y z
N MET A 1 -22.39 -1.51 -22.49
CA MET A 1 -20.99 -1.93 -22.68
C MET A 1 -20.35 -2.09 -21.32
N VAL A 2 -19.61 -3.18 -21.08
CA VAL A 2 -18.92 -3.42 -19.80
C VAL A 2 -17.53 -2.80 -19.92
N ALA A 3 -17.19 -1.83 -19.08
CA ALA A 3 -15.87 -1.22 -19.12
C ALA A 3 -14.83 -2.25 -18.62
N HIS A 4 -13.77 -2.44 -19.41
CA HIS A 4 -12.80 -3.50 -19.19
C HIS A 4 -11.75 -3.12 -18.13
N ILE A 5 -11.48 -4.03 -17.19
CA ILE A 5 -10.33 -3.97 -16.28
C ILE A 5 -9.38 -5.12 -16.65
N PRO A 6 -8.15 -4.82 -17.11
CA PRO A 6 -7.16 -5.83 -17.46
C PRO A 6 -6.87 -6.80 -16.31
N LEU A 7 -6.62 -8.07 -16.67
CA LEU A 7 -6.38 -9.16 -15.72
C LEU A 7 -5.25 -8.85 -14.73
N PHE A 8 -4.17 -8.21 -15.21
CA PHE A 8 -3.05 -7.78 -14.36
C PHE A 8 -3.52 -6.98 -13.14
N TYR A 9 -4.31 -5.91 -13.35
CA TYR A 9 -4.81 -5.08 -12.24
C TYR A 9 -5.80 -5.83 -11.35
N ARG A 10 -6.59 -6.75 -11.92
CA ARG A 10 -7.49 -7.59 -11.12
C ARG A 10 -6.70 -8.48 -10.17
N ILE A 11 -5.66 -9.15 -10.66
CA ILE A 11 -4.82 -10.03 -9.83
C ILE A 11 -4.14 -9.21 -8.73
N VAL A 12 -3.55 -8.07 -9.10
CA VAL A 12 -2.84 -7.23 -8.13
C VAL A 12 -3.79 -6.71 -7.04
N PHE A 13 -4.89 -6.03 -7.41
CA PHE A 13 -5.72 -5.35 -6.43
C PHE A 13 -6.69 -6.25 -5.66
N LEU A 14 -7.06 -7.41 -6.19
CA LEU A 14 -7.94 -8.36 -5.49
C LEU A 14 -7.18 -9.33 -4.58
N TYR A 15 -5.92 -9.65 -4.91
CA TYR A 15 -5.20 -10.73 -4.22
C TYR A 15 -3.85 -10.28 -3.68
N ILE A 16 -2.94 -9.79 -4.54
CA ILE A 16 -1.56 -9.51 -4.14
C ILE A 16 -1.52 -8.38 -3.11
N ASP A 17 -2.13 -7.25 -3.43
CA ASP A 17 -2.10 -6.04 -2.61
C ASP A 17 -2.83 -6.23 -1.26
N PRO A 18 -4.03 -6.86 -1.20
CA PRO A 18 -4.63 -7.22 0.07
C PRO A 18 -3.78 -8.14 0.95
N LEU A 19 -3.02 -9.08 0.38
CA LEU A 19 -2.12 -9.95 1.14
C LEU A 19 -0.92 -9.17 1.71
N ILE A 20 -0.36 -8.23 0.94
CA ILE A 20 0.69 -7.33 1.42
C ILE A 20 0.14 -6.46 2.57
N CYS A 21 -1.05 -5.89 2.40
CA CYS A 21 -1.70 -5.10 3.44
C CYS A 21 -1.96 -5.93 4.70
N LEU A 22 -2.42 -7.18 4.57
CA LEU A 22 -2.63 -8.10 5.68
C LEU A 22 -1.33 -8.44 6.42
N SER A 23 -0.22 -8.61 5.69
CA SER A 23 1.10 -8.79 6.30
C SER A 23 1.50 -7.56 7.11
N GLY A 24 1.28 -6.34 6.59
CA GLY A 24 1.51 -5.10 7.33
C GLY A 24 0.65 -5.00 8.60
N ILE A 25 -0.65 -5.32 8.50
CA ILE A 25 -1.57 -5.37 9.65
C ILE A 25 -1.04 -6.34 10.71
N TYR A 26 -0.59 -7.54 10.32
CA TYR A 26 -0.03 -8.50 11.28
C TYR A 26 1.14 -7.89 12.07
N LEU A 27 2.09 -7.25 11.39
CA LEU A 27 3.23 -6.62 12.05
C LEU A 27 2.78 -5.48 12.98
N MET A 28 1.81 -4.67 12.57
CA MET A 28 1.31 -3.54 13.37
C MET A 28 0.55 -3.97 14.65
N PHE A 29 0.05 -5.21 14.74
CA PHE A 29 -0.66 -5.70 15.92
C PHE A 29 0.15 -6.66 16.79
N PHE A 30 1.07 -7.41 16.18
CA PHE A 30 1.72 -8.53 16.84
C PHE A 30 3.24 -8.44 16.87
N ASP A 31 3.86 -7.66 15.97
CA ASP A 31 5.31 -7.53 15.88
C ASP A 31 5.74 -6.09 15.53
N HIS A 32 5.51 -5.18 16.48
CA HIS A 32 5.81 -3.76 16.33
C HIS A 32 7.30 -3.51 16.08
N GLN A 33 8.18 -4.36 16.60
CA GLN A 33 9.61 -4.20 16.46
C GLN A 33 10.02 -4.42 15.00
N THR A 34 9.57 -5.52 14.39
CA THR A 34 9.78 -5.76 12.96
C THR A 34 9.13 -4.69 12.10
N PHE A 35 7.92 -4.21 12.47
CA PHE A 35 7.26 -3.10 11.78
C PHE A 35 8.14 -1.85 11.73
N VAL A 36 8.70 -1.42 12.86
CA VAL A 36 9.52 -0.21 12.92
C VAL A 36 10.88 -0.42 12.23
N VAL A 37 11.53 -1.57 12.44
CA VAL A 37 12.85 -1.85 11.87
C VAL A 37 12.81 -1.85 10.34
N ASN A 38 11.78 -2.46 9.75
CA ASN A 38 11.63 -2.52 8.29
C ASN A 38 10.94 -1.27 7.71
N GLY A 39 10.15 -0.57 8.51
CA GLY A 39 9.34 0.57 8.09
C GLY A 39 10.02 1.94 8.24
N THR A 40 11.19 2.00 8.89
CA THR A 40 11.92 3.25 9.14
C THR A 40 13.36 3.16 8.65
N PRO A 41 13.98 4.29 8.23
CA PRO A 41 15.38 4.29 7.82
C PRO A 41 16.27 3.66 8.88
N SER A 42 17.25 2.85 8.45
CA SER A 42 18.22 2.18 9.32
C SER A 42 18.92 3.13 10.31
N SER A 43 19.11 4.40 9.92
CA SER A 43 19.67 5.43 10.81
C SER A 43 18.82 5.71 12.06
N LEU A 44 17.51 5.46 12.03
CA LEU A 44 16.62 5.58 13.19
C LEU A 44 16.42 4.24 13.91
N SER A 45 16.26 3.16 13.17
CA SER A 45 15.98 1.85 13.76
C SER A 45 17.21 1.18 14.38
N ALA A 46 18.44 1.54 13.96
CA ALA A 46 19.67 0.93 14.49
C ALA A 46 19.87 1.15 16.00
N SER A 47 19.36 2.25 16.55
CA SER A 47 19.41 2.53 18.00
C SER A 47 18.20 2.00 18.78
N LEU A 48 17.22 1.40 18.10
CA LEU A 48 15.98 0.95 18.73
C LEU A 48 16.17 -0.42 19.38
N SER A 49 16.29 -0.44 20.71
CA SER A 49 16.36 -1.68 21.48
C SER A 49 14.98 -2.31 21.73
N LYS A 50 13.95 -1.47 21.92
CA LYS A 50 12.56 -1.88 22.13
C LYS A 50 11.61 -0.75 21.71
N VAL A 51 10.47 -1.10 21.14
CA VAL A 51 9.36 -0.15 20.88
C VAL A 51 8.73 0.23 22.21
N ASP A 52 8.68 1.53 22.51
CA ASP A 52 8.05 2.04 23.72
C ASP A 52 6.51 1.91 23.66
N PRO A 53 5.80 1.92 24.80
CA PRO A 53 4.35 1.73 24.82
C PRO A 53 3.55 2.78 24.05
N LEU A 54 4.02 4.03 23.98
CA LEU A 54 3.34 5.09 23.23
C LEU A 54 3.48 4.83 21.72
N ALA A 55 4.69 4.53 21.24
CA ALA A 55 4.90 4.13 19.85
C ALA A 55 4.09 2.89 19.48
N ALA A 56 4.05 1.88 20.35
CA ALA A 56 3.23 0.68 20.16
C ALA A 56 1.75 1.02 20.01
N HIS A 57 1.21 1.90 20.85
CA HIS A 57 -0.17 2.36 20.74
C HIS A 57 -0.44 3.08 19.40
N LEU A 58 0.47 3.96 18.96
CA LEU A 58 0.33 4.66 17.68
C LEU A 58 0.41 3.69 16.48
N ILE A 59 1.32 2.72 16.51
CA ILE A 59 1.44 1.68 15.48
C ILE A 59 0.14 0.87 15.38
N MET A 60 -0.45 0.46 16.50
CA MET A 60 -1.74 -0.23 16.51
C MET A 60 -2.87 0.64 15.93
N ASN A 61 -2.90 1.94 16.21
CA ASN A 61 -3.88 2.85 15.58
C ASN A 61 -3.71 2.90 14.05
N ILE A 62 -2.47 2.95 13.54
CA ILE A 62 -2.20 2.83 12.10
C ILE A 62 -2.68 1.46 11.57
N GLY A 63 -2.51 0.40 12.36
CA GLY A 63 -3.07 -0.93 12.08
C GLY A 63 -4.59 -0.93 11.93
N LEU A 64 -5.32 -0.21 12.79
CA LEU A 64 -6.79 -0.09 12.69
C LEU A 64 -7.21 0.62 11.40
N TYR A 65 -6.53 1.69 11.01
CA TYR A 65 -6.78 2.34 9.71
C TYR A 65 -6.43 1.41 8.54
N SER A 66 -5.37 0.62 8.67
CA SER A 66 -4.98 -0.38 7.66
C SER A 66 -6.03 -1.48 7.51
N ILE A 67 -6.66 -1.94 8.59
CA ILE A 67 -7.81 -2.87 8.56
C ILE A 67 -8.98 -2.24 7.81
N CYS A 68 -9.26 -0.95 8.03
CA CYS A 68 -10.31 -0.24 7.30
C CYS A 68 -10.02 -0.22 5.79
N ILE A 69 -8.80 0.13 5.40
CA ILE A 69 -8.36 0.15 3.99
C ILE A 69 -8.47 -1.24 3.37
N PHE A 70 -7.91 -2.26 4.04
CA PHE A 70 -8.00 -3.67 3.63
C PHE A 70 -9.46 -4.09 3.42
N SER A 71 -10.33 -3.76 4.38
CA SER A 71 -11.74 -4.14 4.35
C SER A 71 -12.47 -3.44 3.20
N LEU A 72 -12.28 -2.14 3.03
CA LEU A 72 -12.84 -1.39 1.91
C LEU A 72 -12.36 -1.96 0.57
N GLN A 73 -11.08 -2.32 0.47
CA GLN A 73 -10.52 -2.90 -0.73
C GLN A 73 -11.08 -4.29 -1.04
N VAL A 74 -11.04 -5.21 -0.09
CA VAL A 74 -11.54 -6.57 -0.32
C VAL A 74 -13.04 -6.53 -0.58
N LEU A 75 -13.83 -5.88 0.28
CA LEU A 75 -15.29 -5.90 0.19
C LEU A 75 -15.79 -5.14 -1.04
N LEU A 76 -15.34 -3.91 -1.29
CA LEU A 76 -15.85 -3.13 -2.43
C LEU A 76 -15.37 -3.71 -3.75
N LEU A 77 -14.09 -4.07 -3.88
CA LEU A 77 -13.60 -4.54 -5.17
C LEU A 77 -14.19 -5.91 -5.53
N HIS A 78 -14.32 -6.84 -4.57
CA HIS A 78 -14.94 -8.14 -4.85
C HIS A 78 -16.43 -8.02 -5.13
N GLN A 79 -17.15 -7.16 -4.41
CA GLN A 79 -18.60 -6.97 -4.62
C GLN A 79 -18.91 -6.33 -5.97
N PHE A 80 -18.08 -5.39 -6.43
CA PHE A 80 -18.33 -4.60 -7.64
C PHE A 80 -17.44 -4.97 -8.83
N LYS A 81 -16.68 -6.08 -8.78
CA LYS A 81 -15.78 -6.48 -9.88
C LYS A 81 -16.47 -6.65 -11.23
N ASP A 82 -17.73 -7.12 -11.22
CA ASP A 82 -18.55 -7.40 -12.40
C ASP A 82 -19.70 -6.40 -12.56
N ALA A 83 -19.63 -5.23 -11.89
CA ALA A 83 -20.69 -4.24 -11.96
C ALA A 83 -20.87 -3.67 -13.39
N PRO A 84 -22.11 -3.52 -13.88
CA PRO A 84 -22.39 -3.10 -15.25
C PRO A 84 -22.08 -1.61 -15.48
N ASN A 85 -22.10 -1.20 -16.75
CA ASN A 85 -22.03 0.21 -17.20
C ASN A 85 -20.77 0.98 -16.74
N GLY A 86 -19.66 0.28 -16.52
CA GLY A 86 -18.40 0.89 -16.09
C GLY A 86 -18.38 1.42 -14.66
N LEU A 87 -19.43 1.12 -13.88
CA LEU A 87 -19.48 1.44 -12.45
C LEU A 87 -18.32 0.77 -11.70
N ASN A 88 -17.94 -0.45 -12.12
CA ASN A 88 -16.77 -1.16 -11.61
C ASN A 88 -15.50 -0.30 -11.74
N VAL A 89 -15.18 0.20 -12.94
CA VAL A 89 -13.96 1.00 -13.18
C VAL A 89 -13.97 2.29 -12.37
N LYS A 90 -15.12 2.98 -12.28
CA LYS A 90 -15.22 4.23 -11.51
C LYS A 90 -14.96 3.99 -10.02
N LEU A 91 -15.60 2.97 -9.44
CA LEU A 91 -15.39 2.60 -8.03
C LEU A 91 -13.94 2.20 -7.76
N TRP A 92 -13.36 1.38 -8.63
CA TRP A 92 -11.97 0.96 -8.50
C TRP A 92 -11.02 2.15 -8.58
N ARG A 93 -11.25 3.12 -9.48
CA ARG A 93 -10.42 4.32 -9.59
C ARG A 93 -10.51 5.20 -8.35
N ILE A 94 -11.72 5.41 -7.82
CA ILE A 94 -11.92 6.19 -6.59
C ILE A 94 -11.16 5.54 -5.45
N LEU A 95 -11.32 4.23 -5.26
CA LEU A 95 -10.63 3.54 -4.17
C LEU A 95 -9.11 3.55 -4.36
N MET A 96 -8.61 3.21 -5.55
CA MET A 96 -7.17 3.22 -5.82
C MET A 96 -6.56 4.61 -5.67
N PHE A 97 -7.30 5.67 -6.01
CA PHE A 97 -6.85 7.04 -5.77
C PHE A 97 -6.77 7.36 -4.27
N SER A 98 -7.78 6.98 -3.49
CA SER A 98 -7.74 7.16 -2.02
C SER A 98 -6.56 6.42 -1.39
N ILE A 99 -6.27 5.20 -1.82
CA ILE A 99 -5.13 4.42 -1.32
C ILE A 99 -3.80 5.02 -1.81
N LEU A 100 -3.73 5.50 -3.05
CA LEU A 100 -2.56 6.19 -3.59
C LEU A 100 -2.16 7.41 -2.74
N LEU A 101 -3.12 8.16 -2.20
CA LEU A 101 -2.82 9.29 -1.30
C LEU A 101 -2.14 8.83 0.00
N ILE A 102 -2.55 7.67 0.52
CA ILE A 102 -1.92 7.05 1.70
C ILE A 102 -0.50 6.62 1.34
N ASP A 103 -0.32 5.96 0.19
CA ASP A 103 1.00 5.50 -0.25
C ASP A 103 1.99 6.66 -0.39
N VAL A 104 1.55 7.77 -1.01
CA VAL A 104 2.36 8.99 -1.14
C VAL A 104 2.71 9.56 0.23
N GLY A 105 1.77 9.55 1.18
CA GLY A 105 2.01 9.96 2.56
C GLY A 105 3.07 9.09 3.25
N LEU A 106 3.02 7.77 3.05
CA LEU A 106 3.99 6.83 3.61
C LEU A 106 5.40 7.03 3.01
N ILE A 107 5.51 7.18 1.68
CA ILE A 107 6.77 7.51 1.00
C ILE A 107 7.32 8.84 1.52
N TYR A 108 6.47 9.87 1.61
CA TYR A 108 6.88 11.17 2.12
C TYR A 108 7.34 11.09 3.58
N GLY A 109 6.70 10.27 4.41
CA GLY A 109 7.13 10.00 5.78
C GLY A 109 8.57 9.50 5.83
N GLY A 110 8.89 8.43 5.09
CA GLY A 110 10.26 7.89 5.01
C GLY A 110 11.26 8.91 4.46
N TYR A 111 10.89 9.61 3.38
CA TYR A 111 11.71 10.65 2.78
C TYR A 111 12.00 11.79 3.76
N SER A 112 11.01 12.28 4.50
CA SER A 112 11.13 13.44 5.39
C SER A 112 12.12 13.24 6.53
N VAL A 113 12.32 11.99 6.94
CA VAL A 113 13.21 11.62 8.05
C VAL A 113 14.67 11.61 7.61
N ASN A 114 14.98 10.97 6.47
CA ASN A 114 16.33 10.93 5.93
C ASN A 114 16.31 10.85 4.39
N PRO A 115 16.18 12.01 3.69
CA PRO A 115 16.06 12.06 2.24
C PRO A 115 17.20 11.36 1.50
N LYS A 116 18.43 11.48 2.02
CA LYS A 116 19.63 10.92 1.37
C LYS A 116 19.61 9.40 1.40
N ALA A 117 19.35 8.81 2.57
CA ALA A 117 19.25 7.36 2.69
C ALA A 117 18.02 6.81 1.95
N PHE A 118 16.89 7.52 2.00
CA PHE A 118 15.68 7.11 1.30
C PHE A 118 15.88 7.04 -0.22
N LEU A 119 16.62 7.98 -0.81
CA LEU A 119 16.88 8.00 -2.25
C LEU A 119 18.08 7.13 -2.69
N ASP A 120 18.86 6.59 -1.74
CA ASP A 120 19.98 5.70 -2.04
C ASP A 120 19.51 4.25 -2.15
N PHE A 121 18.84 3.95 -3.27
CA PHE A 121 18.30 2.62 -3.56
C PHE A 121 19.38 1.51 -3.57
N GLY A 122 20.65 1.87 -3.80
CA GLY A 122 21.77 0.91 -3.79
C GLY A 122 22.17 0.47 -2.38
N ALA A 123 21.88 1.29 -1.38
CA ALA A 123 22.14 1.01 0.03
C ALA A 123 20.94 0.40 0.78
N TRP A 124 19.79 0.25 0.11
CA TRP A 124 18.59 -0.33 0.72
C TRP A 124 18.81 -1.78 1.14
N THR A 125 18.48 -2.06 2.40
CA THR A 125 18.49 -3.41 2.96
C THR A 125 17.33 -4.25 2.41
N THR A 126 17.33 -5.56 2.69
CA THR A 126 16.18 -6.43 2.36
C THR A 126 14.88 -5.94 3.00
N GLY A 127 14.95 -5.36 4.21
CA GLY A 127 13.79 -4.75 4.88
C GLY A 127 13.29 -3.52 4.14
N ASP A 128 14.19 -2.64 3.71
CA ASP A 128 13.84 -1.44 2.93
C ASP A 128 13.16 -1.81 1.60
N TRP A 129 13.68 -2.81 0.89
CA TRP A 129 13.03 -3.31 -0.32
C TRP A 129 11.66 -3.95 -0.05
N GLY A 130 11.54 -4.69 1.05
CA GLY A 130 10.29 -5.30 1.49
C GLY A 130 9.21 -4.28 1.83
N ASN A 131 9.57 -3.11 2.36
CA ASN A 131 8.62 -2.05 2.69
C ASN A 131 8.54 -0.98 1.59
N ASN A 132 9.60 -0.18 1.45
CA ASN A 132 9.63 0.98 0.54
C ASN A 132 9.61 0.57 -0.93
N GLY A 133 10.29 -0.53 -1.28
CA GLY A 133 10.31 -1.05 -2.65
C GLY A 133 8.95 -1.55 -3.11
N ILE A 134 8.28 -2.36 -2.29
CA ILE A 134 6.90 -2.83 -2.55
C ILE A 134 5.95 -1.63 -2.64
N LEU A 135 6.05 -0.69 -1.71
CA LEU A 135 5.21 0.51 -1.70
C LEU A 135 5.40 1.34 -2.98
N ALA A 136 6.64 1.58 -3.41
CA ALA A 136 6.94 2.31 -4.63
C ALA A 136 6.37 1.59 -5.88
N ALA A 137 6.48 0.26 -5.93
CA ALA A 137 5.88 -0.52 -7.02
C ALA A 137 4.35 -0.37 -7.06
N LEU A 138 3.69 -0.44 -5.89
CA LEU A 138 2.24 -0.26 -5.79
C LEU A 138 1.79 1.15 -6.18
N VAL A 139 2.54 2.20 -5.82
CA VAL A 139 2.30 3.58 -6.26
C VAL A 139 2.29 3.67 -7.79
N VAL A 140 3.28 3.06 -8.45
CA VAL A 140 3.35 3.04 -9.91
C VAL A 140 2.16 2.30 -10.51
N ILE A 141 1.81 1.12 -9.98
CA ILE A 141 0.69 0.32 -10.47
C ILE A 141 -0.65 1.05 -10.31
N ARG A 142 -0.90 1.65 -9.13
CA ARG A 142 -2.12 2.43 -8.87
C ARG A 142 -2.21 3.65 -9.76
N SER A 143 -1.11 4.38 -9.93
CA SER A 143 -1.05 5.54 -10.84
C SER A 143 -1.36 5.13 -12.29
N ALA A 144 -0.74 4.06 -12.77
CA ALA A 144 -1.00 3.53 -14.11
C ALA A 144 -2.47 3.13 -14.30
N PHE A 145 -3.08 2.48 -13.31
CA PHE A 145 -4.48 2.10 -13.33
C PHE A 145 -5.42 3.32 -13.42
N ILE A 146 -5.19 4.32 -12.57
CA ILE A 146 -5.99 5.56 -12.52
C ILE A 146 -5.91 6.30 -13.85
N LEU A 147 -4.72 6.38 -14.45
CA LEU A 147 -4.46 7.03 -15.74
C LEU A 147 -4.99 6.25 -16.95
N GLY A 148 -5.55 5.05 -16.77
CA GLY A 148 -6.11 4.27 -17.88
C GLY A 148 -5.10 3.42 -18.65
N ILE A 149 -3.87 3.28 -18.15
CA ILE A 149 -2.80 2.54 -18.82
C ILE A 149 -3.17 1.06 -18.92
N GLY A 150 -2.87 0.43 -20.06
CA GLY A 150 -3.23 -0.96 -20.33
C GLY A 150 -4.69 -1.15 -20.76
N GLY A 151 -5.41 -0.07 -21.10
CA GLY A 151 -6.78 -0.13 -21.62
C GLY A 151 -7.87 -0.19 -20.54
N VAL A 152 -7.55 0.23 -19.31
CA VAL A 152 -8.51 0.34 -18.21
C VAL A 152 -9.62 1.32 -18.59
N GLY A 153 -10.87 0.85 -18.55
CA GLY A 153 -12.04 1.67 -18.83
C GLY A 153 -12.34 1.88 -20.32
N LYS A 154 -11.57 1.28 -21.23
CA LYS A 154 -11.94 1.23 -22.65
C LYS A 154 -13.11 0.27 -22.84
N ASN A 155 -14.02 0.62 -23.75
CA ASN A 155 -15.07 -0.27 -24.21
C ASN A 155 -14.42 -1.28 -25.17
N THR A 156 -14.52 -2.56 -24.85
CA THR A 156 -14.22 -3.69 -25.74
C THR A 156 -15.51 -4.34 -26.17
#